data_AF-A0A661XZE4-F1
#
_entry.id   AF-A0A661XZE4-F1
#
_cell.length_a   1.000
_cell.length_b   1.000
_cell.length_c   1.000
_cell.angle_alpha   90.00
_cell.angle_beta   90.00
_cell.angle_gamma   90.00
#
_symmetry.space_group_name_H-M   'P 1'
#
loop_
_entity.id
_entity.type
_entity.pdbx_description
1 polymer ?
#
loop_
_entity_poly.entity_id
_entity_poly.type
_entity_poly.pdbx_seq_one_letter_code
_entity_poly.pdbx_strand_id
1 'polypeptide(L)'
;MSLIKNYFLSLARNALRDKFFSILNLLGLAVGITASILIFIYIQDQVTFDKHIENFDRIYRLEGDFFINEKQDLIAIVQIPLAPTLKDEYPEVEEYARILPTPNLYFEKEEDTFKEDSIAFADSTIFKVFSI
;
A
#
# COMPACT_ATOMS: atom_id res chain seq x y z
N MET A 1 16.82 -36.14 -35.00
CA MET A 1 16.26 -35.90 -33.64
C MET A 1 17.12 -34.84 -32.99
N SER A 2 16.57 -33.66 -32.67
CA SER A 2 17.35 -32.53 -32.09
C SER A 2 18.01 -32.94 -30.77
N LEU A 3 19.28 -32.55 -30.54
CA LEU A 3 20.03 -32.79 -29.32
C LEU A 3 19.26 -32.37 -28.06
N ILE A 4 18.54 -31.24 -28.12
CA ILE A 4 17.71 -30.70 -27.02
C ILE A 4 16.64 -31.71 -26.59
N LYS A 5 16.00 -32.39 -27.56
CA LYS A 5 14.98 -33.40 -27.27
C LYS A 5 15.56 -34.59 -26.53
N ASN A 6 16.79 -34.98 -26.84
CA ASN A 6 17.47 -36.11 -26.18
C ASN A 6 17.85 -35.76 -24.73
N TYR A 7 18.30 -34.54 -24.46
CA TYR A 7 18.58 -34.08 -23.09
C TYR A 7 17.32 -34.05 -22.22
N PHE A 8 16.22 -33.49 -22.72
CA PHE A 8 14.94 -33.50 -21.99
C PHE A 8 14.43 -34.93 -21.72
N LEU A 9 14.54 -35.84 -22.70
CA LEU A 9 14.16 -37.25 -22.53
C LEU A 9 15.01 -37.96 -21.46
N SER A 10 16.32 -37.66 -21.43
CA SER A 10 17.24 -38.22 -20.45
C SER A 10 16.94 -37.73 -19.03
N LEU A 11 16.71 -36.42 -18.86
CA LEU A 11 16.33 -35.81 -17.59
C LEU A 11 15.00 -36.38 -17.07
N ALA A 12 13.99 -36.51 -17.94
CA ALA A 12 12.69 -37.06 -17.57
C ALA A 12 12.79 -38.54 -17.12
N ARG A 13 13.57 -39.37 -17.82
CA ARG A 13 13.81 -40.77 -17.41
C ARG A 13 14.53 -40.86 -16.07
N ASN A 14 15.53 -40.02 -15.82
CA ASN A 14 16.24 -39.99 -14.54
C ASN A 14 15.33 -39.53 -13.40
N ALA A 15 14.53 -38.47 -13.60
CA ALA A 15 13.56 -37.99 -12.62
C ALA A 15 12.49 -39.04 -12.28
N LEU A 16 12.07 -39.83 -13.28
CA LEU A 16 11.13 -40.94 -13.09
C LEU A 16 11.75 -42.18 -12.42
N ARG A 17 13.08 -42.33 -12.45
CA ARG A 17 13.78 -43.44 -11.80
C ARG A 17 13.92 -43.18 -10.29
N ASP A 18 14.32 -41.98 -9.91
CA ASP A 18 14.50 -41.55 -8.52
C ASP A 18 13.41 -40.54 -8.10
N LYS A 19 12.15 -40.99 -8.15
CA LYS A 19 10.96 -40.14 -7.97
C LYS A 19 10.94 -39.43 -6.61
N PHE A 20 11.28 -40.13 -5.54
CA PHE A 20 11.24 -39.57 -4.19
C PHE A 20 12.22 -38.39 -4.02
N PHE A 21 13.48 -38.58 -4.39
CA PHE A 21 14.50 -37.53 -4.34
C PHE A 21 14.17 -36.37 -5.28
N SER A 22 13.67 -36.67 -6.48
CA SER A 22 13.28 -35.64 -7.45
C SER A 22 12.12 -34.79 -6.94
N ILE A 23 11.11 -35.40 -6.31
CA ILE A 23 9.97 -34.68 -5.70
C ILE A 23 10.45 -33.84 -4.52
N LEU A 24 11.28 -34.38 -3.63
CA LEU A 24 11.78 -33.65 -2.45
C LEU A 24 12.56 -32.38 -2.86
N ASN A 25 13.45 -32.50 -3.84
CA ASN A 25 14.21 -31.36 -4.37
C ASN A 25 13.31 -30.34 -5.06
N LEU A 26 12.34 -30.80 -5.87
CA LEU A 26 11.41 -29.92 -6.56
C LEU A 26 10.52 -29.15 -5.57
N LEU A 27 10.04 -29.81 -4.52
CA LEU A 27 9.23 -29.16 -3.48
C LEU A 27 10.04 -28.14 -2.69
N GLY A 28 11.27 -28.48 -2.27
CA GLY A 28 12.14 -27.54 -1.56
C GLY A 28 12.43 -26.28 -2.39
N LEU A 29 12.74 -26.47 -3.69
CA LEU A 29 12.96 -25.37 -4.61
C LEU A 29 11.68 -24.55 -4.83
N ALA A 30 10.54 -25.22 -5.06
CA ALA A 30 9.27 -24.55 -5.28
C ALA A 30 8.86 -23.70 -4.07
N VAL A 31 8.99 -24.22 -2.85
CA VAL A 31 8.70 -23.49 -1.62
C VAL A 31 9.64 -22.30 -1.46
N GLY A 32 10.95 -22.48 -1.67
CA GLY A 32 11.93 -21.40 -1.55
C GLY A 32 11.69 -20.25 -2.55
N ILE A 33 11.41 -20.59 -3.82
CA ILE A 33 11.09 -19.61 -4.86
C ILE A 33 9.77 -18.90 -4.53
N THR A 34 8.73 -19.66 -4.14
CA THR A 34 7.42 -19.09 -3.81
C THR A 34 7.52 -18.12 -2.63
N ALA A 35 8.20 -18.51 -1.54
CA ALA A 35 8.41 -17.64 -0.40
C ALA A 35 9.15 -16.34 -0.78
N SER A 36 10.19 -16.46 -1.62
CA SER A 36 10.97 -15.30 -2.09
C SER A 36 10.12 -14.36 -2.95
N ILE A 37 9.28 -14.90 -3.85
CA ILE A 37 8.38 -14.10 -4.69
C ILE A 37 7.32 -13.40 -3.84
N LEU A 38 6.73 -14.08 -2.84
CA LEU A 38 5.74 -13.47 -1.96
C LEU A 38 6.33 -12.31 -1.17
N ILE A 39 7.54 -12.48 -0.62
CA ILE A 39 8.26 -11.39 0.08
C ILE A 39 8.54 -10.24 -0.89
N PHE A 40 8.99 -10.54 -2.11
CA PHE A 40 9.27 -9.52 -3.11
C PHE A 40 8.02 -8.71 -3.48
N ILE A 41 6.90 -9.37 -3.75
CA ILE A 41 5.64 -8.70 -4.09
C ILE A 41 5.16 -7.85 -2.91
N TYR A 42 5.27 -8.35 -1.68
CA TYR A 42 4.91 -7.59 -0.48
C TYR A 42 5.77 -6.32 -0.34
N ILE A 43 7.09 -6.43 -0.46
CA ILE A 43 7.98 -5.27 -0.39
C ILE A 43 7.68 -4.29 -1.53
N GLN A 44 7.46 -4.80 -2.74
CA GLN A 44 7.12 -3.96 -3.90
C GLN A 44 5.86 -3.15 -3.61
N ASP A 45 4.78 -3.80 -3.16
CA ASP A 45 3.52 -3.17 -2.79
C ASP A 45 3.73 -2.05 -1.75
N GLN A 46 4.43 -2.35 -0.66
CA GLN A 46 4.70 -1.38 0.41
C GLN A 46 5.52 -0.17 -0.08
N VAL A 47 6.49 -0.37 -0.97
CA VAL A 47 7.37 0.71 -1.49
C VAL A 47 6.70 1.52 -2.60
N THR A 48 5.66 0.98 -3.25
CA THR A 48 4.92 1.67 -4.32
C THR A 48 3.57 2.21 -3.90
N PHE A 49 3.14 1.95 -2.67
CA PHE A 49 1.79 2.27 -2.18
C PHE A 49 1.35 3.70 -2.53
N ASP A 50 2.12 4.72 -2.15
CA ASP A 50 1.76 6.13 -2.41
C ASP A 50 2.26 6.67 -3.77
N LYS A 51 3.05 5.88 -4.52
CA LYS A 51 3.73 6.35 -5.74
C LYS A 51 2.82 6.50 -6.96
N HIS A 52 1.56 6.08 -6.85
CA HIS A 52 0.58 6.27 -7.91
C HIS A 52 0.03 7.72 -7.95
N ILE A 53 0.27 8.52 -6.91
CA ILE A 53 -0.19 9.91 -6.83
C ILE A 53 0.78 10.79 -7.61
N GLU A 54 0.24 11.70 -8.42
CA GLU A 54 1.05 12.69 -9.13
C GLU A 54 1.77 13.58 -8.11
N ASN A 55 3.08 13.81 -8.30
CA ASN A 55 3.92 14.56 -7.35
C ASN A 55 3.98 13.93 -5.94
N PHE A 56 3.84 12.61 -5.80
CA PHE A 56 3.91 11.92 -4.50
C PHE A 56 5.16 12.29 -3.67
N ASP A 57 6.26 12.64 -4.32
CA ASP A 57 7.53 13.04 -3.70
C ASP A 57 7.46 14.42 -3.02
N ARG A 58 6.40 15.19 -3.29
CA ARG A 58 6.15 16.54 -2.77
C ARG A 58 4.90 16.63 -1.88
N ILE A 59 4.24 15.51 -1.63
CA ILE A 59 3.05 15.43 -0.77
C ILE A 59 3.48 14.88 0.59
N TYR A 60 3.17 15.62 1.65
CA TYR A 60 3.53 15.26 3.01
C TYR A 60 2.29 15.23 3.91
N ARG A 61 2.27 14.27 4.84
CA ARG A 61 1.28 14.21 5.91
C ARG A 61 1.84 14.89 7.16
N LEU A 62 1.06 15.82 7.72
CA LEU A 62 1.41 16.46 8.97
C LEU A 62 1.16 15.50 10.15
N GLU A 63 2.15 15.39 11.03
CA GLU A 63 2.08 14.60 12.25
C GLU A 63 2.37 15.49 13.45
N GLY A 64 1.66 15.26 14.55
CA GLY A 64 1.93 15.91 15.81
C GLY A 64 2.86 15.05 16.64
N ASP A 65 3.90 15.67 17.20
CA ASP A 65 4.80 15.07 18.16
C ASP A 65 4.31 15.37 19.58
N PHE A 66 3.82 14.33 20.26
CA PHE A 66 3.23 14.45 21.59
C PHE A 66 4.09 13.74 22.61
N PHE A 67 4.30 14.39 23.75
CA PHE A 67 4.94 13.78 24.91
C PHE A 67 3.89 13.51 25.98
N ILE A 68 3.48 12.25 26.13
CA ILE A 68 2.40 11.83 27.04
C ILE A 68 2.92 10.67 27.90
N ASN A 69 2.79 10.77 29.22
CA ASN A 69 3.23 9.72 30.17
C ASN A 69 4.69 9.28 29.96
N GLU A 70 5.61 10.25 29.81
CA GLU A 70 7.04 10.00 29.58
C GLU A 70 7.38 9.25 28.28
N LYS A 71 6.40 9.08 27.39
CA LYS A 71 6.56 8.47 26.07
C LYS A 71 6.36 9.54 24.99
N GLN A 72 7.28 9.55 24.04
CA GLN A 72 7.12 10.28 22.79
C GLN A 72 6.23 9.47 21.85
N ASP A 73 5.19 10.11 21.32
CA ASP A 73 4.27 9.52 20.35
C ASP A 73 4.07 10.45 19.16
N LEU A 74 4.28 9.91 17.96
CA LEU A 74 3.99 10.59 16.70
C LEU A 74 2.62 10.11 16.25
N ILE A 75 1.66 11.03 16.18
CA ILE A 75 0.31 10.72 15.71
C ILE A 75 -0.04 11.58 14.51
N ALA A 76 -0.72 10.98 13.54
CA ALA A 76 -1.24 11.66 12.35
C ALA A 76 -2.49 12.50 12.66
N ILE A 77 -2.44 13.26 13.75
CA ILE A 77 -3.47 14.18 14.20
C ILE A 77 -2.79 15.50 14.53
N VAL A 78 -3.24 16.55 13.85
CA VAL A 78 -2.77 17.92 14.06
C VAL A 78 -3.96 18.85 14.27
N GLN A 79 -3.68 20.06 14.77
CA GLN A 79 -4.70 21.07 14.93
C GLN A 79 -5.31 21.43 13.57
N ILE A 80 -6.64 21.48 13.47
CA ILE A 80 -7.38 21.81 12.24
C ILE A 80 -6.86 23.08 11.52
N PRO A 81 -6.47 24.18 12.22
CA PRO A 81 -5.96 25.37 11.54
C PRO A 81 -4.50 25.25 11.06
N LEU A 82 -3.75 24.20 11.41
CA LEU A 82 -2.33 24.12 11.08
C LEU A 82 -2.08 24.17 9.57
N ALA A 83 -2.80 23.37 8.80
CA ALA A 83 -2.65 23.32 7.34
C ALA A 83 -2.92 24.68 6.65
N PRO A 84 -4.04 25.39 6.91
CA PRO A 84 -4.24 26.72 6.34
C PRO A 84 -3.22 27.75 6.84
N THR A 85 -2.83 27.72 8.13
CA THR A 85 -1.79 28.63 8.63
C THR A 85 -0.45 28.42 7.94
N LEU A 86 -0.06 27.16 7.70
CA LEU A 86 1.17 26.86 6.95
C LEU A 86 1.11 27.39 5.52
N LYS A 87 -0.06 27.26 4.87
CA LYS A 87 -0.29 27.79 3.51
C LYS A 87 -0.19 29.33 3.45
N ASP A 88 -0.67 30.01 4.48
CA ASP A 88 -0.66 31.48 4.55
C ASP A 88 0.72 32.04 4.93
N GLU A 89 1.45 31.37 5.82
CA GLU A 89 2.73 31.87 6.37
C GLU A 89 3.97 31.41 5.57
N TYR A 90 3.90 30.27 4.86
CA TYR A 90 5.04 29.68 4.17
C TYR A 90 4.78 29.55 2.66
N PRO A 91 5.50 30.32 1.82
CA PRO A 91 5.30 30.29 0.36
C PRO A 91 5.67 28.94 -0.29
N GLU A 92 6.47 28.10 0.38
CA GLU A 92 6.84 26.76 -0.07
C GLU A 92 5.67 25.77 -0.05
N VAL A 93 4.61 26.06 0.69
CA VAL A 93 3.40 25.24 0.73
C VAL A 93 2.51 25.59 -0.47
N GLU A 94 2.56 24.77 -1.52
CA GLU A 94 1.82 25.02 -2.76
C GLU A 94 0.31 24.79 -2.66
N GLU A 95 -0.12 23.76 -1.95
CA GLU A 95 -1.51 23.54 -1.56
C GLU A 95 -1.59 22.67 -0.30
N TYR A 96 -2.76 22.65 0.34
CA TYR A 96 -3.08 21.72 1.41
C TYR A 96 -4.44 21.08 1.16
N ALA A 97 -4.67 19.92 1.74
CA ALA A 97 -6.00 19.33 1.84
C ALA A 97 -6.12 18.60 3.18
N ARG A 98 -7.26 18.76 3.86
CA ARG A 98 -7.60 18.00 5.06
C ARG A 98 -8.60 16.91 4.69
N ILE A 99 -8.49 15.78 5.37
CA ILE A 99 -9.41 14.65 5.28
C ILE A 99 -9.85 14.31 6.70
N LEU A 100 -11.15 14.27 6.94
CA LEU A 100 -11.76 13.91 8.21
C LEU A 100 -12.66 12.69 8.01
N PRO A 101 -12.14 11.47 8.25
CA PRO A 101 -12.96 10.27 8.24
C PRO A 101 -14.14 10.41 9.21
N THR A 102 -15.35 10.17 8.70
CA THR A 102 -16.59 10.31 9.48
C THR A 102 -17.43 9.05 9.31
N PRO A 103 -16.99 7.90 9.86
CA PRO A 103 -17.72 6.65 9.73
C PRO A 103 -19.07 6.72 10.45
N ASN A 104 -20.00 5.82 10.08
CA ASN A 104 -21.35 5.73 10.63
C ASN A 104 -22.27 6.91 10.30
N LEU A 105 -22.11 7.50 9.12
CA LEU A 105 -23.06 8.50 8.62
C LEU A 105 -24.29 7.81 8.04
N TYR A 106 -25.46 8.31 8.41
CA TYR A 106 -26.74 7.83 7.89
C TYR A 106 -27.20 8.74 6.77
N PHE A 107 -27.55 8.13 5.64
CA PHE A 107 -28.12 8.80 4.48
C PHE A 107 -29.56 8.38 4.32
N GLU A 108 -30.42 9.36 4.15
CA GLU A 108 -31.84 9.17 3.87
C GLU A 108 -32.10 9.57 2.42
N LYS A 109 -32.69 8.66 1.65
CA LYS A 109 -33.17 8.92 0.30
C LYS A 109 -34.56 8.34 0.15
N GLU A 110 -35.55 9.22 0.02
CA GLU A 110 -36.96 8.87 -0.07
C GLU A 110 -37.42 8.05 1.14
N GLU A 111 -37.70 6.75 0.98
CA GLU A 111 -38.11 5.83 2.05
C GLU A 111 -36.95 4.96 2.57
N ASP A 112 -35.77 5.03 1.94
CA ASP A 112 -34.61 4.22 2.28
C ASP A 112 -33.64 4.98 3.18
N THR A 113 -33.23 4.34 4.29
CA THR A 113 -32.11 4.79 5.11
C THR A 113 -30.98 3.78 5.02
N PHE A 114 -29.78 4.25 4.70
CA PHE A 114 -28.58 3.42 4.69
C PHE A 114 -27.45 4.07 5.48
N LYS A 115 -26.60 3.23 6.06
CA LYS A 115 -25.43 3.63 6.83
C LYS A 115 -24.20 3.48 5.95
N GLU A 116 -23.38 4.52 5.88
CA GLU A 116 -22.10 4.51 5.19
C GLU A 116 -20.96 4.64 6.21
N ASP A 117 -20.00 3.73 6.11
CA ASP A 117 -18.83 3.67 7.00
C ASP A 117 -17.57 4.19 6.30
N SER A 118 -17.55 4.20 4.95
CA SER A 118 -16.40 4.62 4.15
C SER A 118 -16.60 6.03 3.60
N ILE A 119 -16.78 7.00 4.50
CA ILE A 119 -16.94 8.40 4.12
C ILE A 119 -16.02 9.32 4.92
N ALA A 120 -15.57 10.40 4.27
CA ALA A 120 -14.78 11.45 4.87
C ALA A 120 -15.23 12.81 4.35
N PHE A 121 -15.17 13.83 5.21
CA PHE A 121 -15.18 15.22 4.75
C PHE A 121 -13.78 15.59 4.28
N ALA A 122 -13.70 16.36 3.19
CA ALA A 122 -12.43 16.84 2.67
C ALA A 122 -12.55 18.30 2.23
N ASP A 123 -11.42 19.01 2.23
CA ASP A 123 -11.34 20.33 1.63
C ASP A 123 -11.56 20.24 0.10
N SER A 124 -12.08 21.30 -0.51
CA SER A 124 -12.28 21.38 -1.97
C SER A 124 -10.98 21.26 -2.77
N THR A 125 -9.83 21.50 -2.14
CA THR A 125 -8.48 21.40 -2.69
C THR A 125 -7.96 19.95 -2.80
N ILE A 126 -8.69 18.95 -2.27
CA ILE A 126 -8.27 17.54 -2.28
C ILE A 126 -7.88 17.05 -3.69
N PHE A 127 -8.64 17.44 -4.71
CA PHE A 127 -8.40 17.06 -6.09
C PHE A 127 -7.16 17.72 -6.70
N LYS A 128 -6.73 18.87 -6.17
CA LYS A 128 -5.47 19.51 -6.59
C LYS A 128 -4.25 18.83 -5.98
N VAL A 129 -4.40 18.31 -4.76
CA VAL A 129 -3.30 17.66 -4.03
C VAL A 129 -3.10 16.23 -4.51
N PHE A 130 -4.18 15.46 -4.69
CA PHE A 130 -4.09 14.03 -4.99
C PHE A 130 -4.36 13.67 -6.45
N SER A 131 -4.76 14.62 -7.31
CA SER A 131 -5.12 14.37 -8.72
C SER A 131 -6.13 13.23 -8.92
N ILE A 132 -7.03 13.03 -7.94
CA ILE A 132 -8.11 12.02 -7.94
C ILE A 132 -9.43 12.53 -8.49
#